data_AF-A0A970RQ80-F1
#
_entry.id   AF-A0A970RQ80-F1
#
_cell.length_a   1.000
_cell.length_b   1.000
_cell.length_c   1.000
_cell.angle_alpha   90.00
_cell.angle_beta   90.00
_cell.angle_gamma   90.00
#
_symmetry.space_group_name_H-M   'P 1'
#
loop_
_entity.id
_entity.type
_entity.pdbx_description
1 polymer ?
#
loop_
_entity_poly.entity_id
_entity_poly.type
_entity_poly.pdbx_seq_one_letter_code
_entity_poly.pdbx_strand_id
1 'polypeptide(L)'
;QAGLLVDDCSGSYDHFGYVDSMVHHGWKAQLALFTETIDEVTHDDADKAKRILRSGWADGNLDIMFHALRYNESFCFNHMKRASLTKEELDDRFERWDWYERTWQIKHSHWAHPHFGEIGKNAIPYFEQRDILWITYLLPFDASWFDVPGKIDALSNLPPYSHAGYYQCALPVKTSILGCNCVLDQKRRTSADYVPQTDYLWNHTPFWNESEHPQLEQAARVLALQIQRGLDSGFYGEGATHEQRIAVLRKEEFKEILEEADRLLERYHFERTLISHSLSIARKRCYCHLVELDFRHSKEVVAYTFSNTEAIGTQIQIYHDAECGSLPECIEVNSRTDIIHVV
;
A
#
# COMPACT_ATOMS: atom_id res chain seq x y z
N GLN A 1 -6.28 -10.29 0.65
CA GLN A 1 -5.63 -9.63 1.80
C GLN A 1 -5.82 -8.14 1.68
N ALA A 2 -5.99 -7.42 2.79
CA ALA A 2 -6.08 -5.96 2.78
C ALA A 2 -5.43 -5.33 4.01
N GLY A 3 -4.96 -4.09 3.87
CA GLY A 3 -4.37 -3.31 4.95
C GLY A 3 -4.72 -1.82 4.84
N LEU A 4 -4.44 -1.08 5.89
CA LEU A 4 -4.72 0.36 5.96
C LEU A 4 -3.42 1.15 6.04
N LEU A 5 -3.31 2.19 5.22
CA LEU A 5 -2.23 3.15 5.21
C LEU A 5 -2.70 4.47 5.83
N VAL A 6 -1.89 5.02 6.73
CA VAL A 6 -1.99 6.41 7.13
C VAL A 6 -0.71 7.13 6.68
N ASP A 7 -0.89 8.14 5.86
CA ASP A 7 0.17 8.97 5.29
C ASP A 7 0.41 10.25 6.12
N ASP A 8 1.57 10.88 5.95
CA ASP A 8 1.96 12.13 6.63
C ASP A 8 1.89 12.09 8.17
N CYS A 9 2.19 10.95 8.77
CA CYS A 9 2.02 10.69 10.20
C CYS A 9 3.02 11.47 11.08
N SER A 10 2.48 12.22 12.05
CA SER A 10 3.22 13.02 13.06
C SER A 10 2.71 12.82 14.50
N GLY A 11 1.71 11.96 14.76
CA GLY A 11 1.36 11.54 16.13
C GLY A 11 0.02 12.05 16.67
N SER A 12 -0.97 12.28 15.82
CA SER A 12 -2.31 12.71 16.24
C SER A 12 -2.99 11.70 17.20
N TYR A 13 -4.03 12.16 17.91
CA TYR A 13 -4.75 11.39 18.94
C TYR A 13 -3.85 10.91 20.09
N ASP A 14 -3.04 11.80 20.66
CA ASP A 14 -2.15 11.46 21.78
C ASP A 14 -1.17 10.33 21.39
N HIS A 15 -0.28 10.61 20.43
CA HIS A 15 0.79 9.73 19.97
C HIS A 15 0.29 8.51 19.19
N PHE A 16 -0.43 8.74 18.09
CA PHE A 16 -0.99 7.71 17.20
C PHE A 16 -2.16 6.92 17.80
N GLY A 17 -2.93 7.47 18.74
CA GLY A 17 -4.03 6.75 19.41
C GLY A 17 -5.18 6.32 18.50
N TYR A 18 -5.20 6.70 17.22
CA TYR A 18 -6.08 6.13 16.20
C TYR A 18 -5.68 4.70 15.80
N VAL A 19 -4.42 4.31 15.98
CA VAL A 19 -3.93 2.94 15.73
C VAL A 19 -4.66 1.94 16.62
N ASP A 20 -4.98 2.31 17.87
CA ASP A 20 -5.79 1.48 18.76
C ASP A 20 -7.17 1.17 18.15
N SER A 21 -7.79 2.17 17.52
CA SER A 21 -9.09 1.99 16.84
C SER A 21 -8.94 1.03 15.66
N MET A 22 -7.87 1.14 14.87
CA MET A 22 -7.60 0.22 13.76
C MET A 22 -7.42 -1.22 14.28
N VAL A 23 -6.57 -1.40 15.30
CA VAL A 23 -6.28 -2.72 15.89
C VAL A 23 -7.53 -3.33 16.54
N HIS A 24 -8.37 -2.53 17.19
CA HIS A 24 -9.64 -2.99 17.77
C HIS A 24 -10.57 -3.61 16.71
N HIS A 25 -10.56 -3.08 15.49
CA HIS A 25 -11.29 -3.61 14.34
C HIS A 25 -10.55 -4.72 13.57
N GLY A 26 -9.43 -5.21 14.12
CA GLY A 26 -8.60 -6.23 13.50
C GLY A 26 -7.79 -5.73 12.31
N TRP A 27 -7.77 -4.43 12.03
CA TRP A 27 -6.92 -3.84 11.01
C TRP A 27 -5.48 -3.72 11.51
N LYS A 28 -4.54 -3.86 10.57
CA LYS A 28 -3.12 -3.62 10.79
C LYS A 28 -2.75 -2.31 10.11
N ALA A 29 -2.01 -1.46 10.81
CA ALA A 29 -1.69 -0.11 10.33
C ALA A 29 -0.35 -0.08 9.61
N GLN A 30 -0.30 0.56 8.45
CA GLN A 30 0.93 0.98 7.82
C GLN A 30 1.05 2.49 8.04
N LEU A 31 2.11 2.93 8.70
CA LEU A 31 2.31 4.36 9.00
C LEU A 31 3.46 4.91 8.16
N ALA A 32 3.21 5.98 7.41
CA ALA A 32 4.24 6.71 6.68
C ALA A 32 4.60 7.97 7.48
N LEU A 33 5.76 7.96 8.14
CA LEU A 33 6.12 8.91 9.19
C LEU A 33 6.89 10.13 8.66
N PHE A 34 6.55 11.31 9.19
CA PHE A 34 7.43 12.46 9.20
C PHE A 34 8.34 12.43 10.43
N THR A 35 9.57 11.97 10.23
CA THR A 35 10.44 11.57 11.35
C THR A 35 10.89 12.70 12.26
N GLU A 36 10.87 13.96 11.80
CA GLU A 36 11.26 15.13 12.61
C GLU A 36 10.10 15.91 13.21
N THR A 37 8.85 15.61 12.82
CA THR A 37 7.67 16.32 13.33
C THR A 37 6.85 15.51 14.31
N ILE A 38 7.25 14.27 14.58
CA ILE A 38 6.69 13.48 15.67
C ILE A 38 6.87 14.23 16.99
N ASP A 39 5.78 14.40 17.74
CA ASP A 39 5.75 15.08 19.03
C ASP A 39 6.04 16.60 18.99
N GLU A 40 6.03 17.25 17.80
CA GLU A 40 6.15 18.72 17.71
C GLU A 40 4.94 19.44 18.34
N VAL A 41 3.79 18.77 18.45
CA VAL A 41 2.64 19.27 19.19
C VAL A 41 2.81 18.83 20.64
N THR A 42 2.92 19.80 21.56
CA THR A 42 3.25 19.61 22.98
C THR A 42 2.64 18.35 23.60
N HIS A 43 3.51 17.40 23.90
CA HIS A 43 3.21 16.22 24.69
C HIS A 43 4.06 16.26 25.97
N ASP A 44 3.47 15.90 27.10
CA ASP A 44 4.17 15.84 28.39
C ASP A 44 5.26 14.73 28.41
N ASP A 45 5.29 13.86 27.40
CA ASP A 45 6.19 12.71 27.27
C ASP A 45 6.71 12.55 25.83
N ALA A 46 7.83 13.21 25.53
CA ALA A 46 8.48 13.24 24.21
C ALA A 46 9.05 11.88 23.73
N ASP A 47 8.88 10.80 24.50
CA ASP A 47 9.28 9.45 24.09
C ASP A 47 8.09 8.49 23.97
N LYS A 48 6.86 8.94 24.27
CA LYS A 48 5.67 8.09 24.24
C LYS A 48 5.38 7.57 22.83
N ALA A 49 5.47 8.42 21.81
CA ALA A 49 5.30 8.01 20.41
C ALA A 49 6.27 6.89 20.03
N LYS A 50 7.57 7.05 20.33
CA LYS A 50 8.60 6.03 20.05
C LYS A 50 8.27 4.70 20.72
N ARG A 51 7.78 4.72 21.98
CA ARG A 51 7.39 3.49 22.69
C ARG A 51 6.17 2.81 22.05
N ILE A 52 5.17 3.59 21.63
CA ILE A 52 3.97 3.08 20.94
C ILE A 52 4.36 2.47 19.59
N LEU A 53 5.13 3.19 18.77
CA LEU A 53 5.63 2.70 17.49
C LEU A 53 6.43 1.40 17.65
N ARG A 54 7.37 1.37 18.61
CA ARG A 54 8.17 0.18 18.88
C ARG A 54 7.34 -1.01 19.33
N SER A 55 6.39 -0.81 20.25
CA SER A 55 5.52 -1.90 20.73
C SER A 55 4.64 -2.41 19.60
N GLY A 56 3.95 -1.52 18.89
CA GLY A 56 3.06 -1.90 17.79
C GLY A 56 3.79 -2.64 16.67
N TRP A 57 5.03 -2.23 16.36
CA TRP A 57 5.89 -2.93 15.42
C TRP A 57 6.30 -4.32 15.93
N ALA A 58 6.78 -4.42 17.17
CA ALA A 58 7.19 -5.69 17.78
C ALA A 58 6.03 -6.70 17.89
N ASP A 59 4.81 -6.21 18.11
CA ASP A 59 3.59 -7.02 18.21
C ASP A 59 3.01 -7.39 16.82
N GLY A 60 3.59 -6.89 15.72
CA GLY A 60 3.09 -7.08 14.37
C GLY A 60 1.71 -6.45 14.14
N ASN A 61 1.41 -5.36 14.86
CA ASN A 61 0.17 -4.58 14.73
C ASN A 61 0.31 -3.42 13.74
N LEU A 62 1.53 -2.90 13.57
CA LEU A 62 1.83 -1.89 12.58
C LEU A 62 3.17 -2.14 11.88
N ASP A 63 3.34 -1.51 10.73
CA ASP A 63 4.59 -1.44 9.99
C ASP A 63 4.85 0.03 9.61
N ILE A 64 6.13 0.38 9.45
CA ILE A 64 6.58 1.78 9.43
C ILE A 64 7.35 2.05 8.15
N MET A 65 7.02 3.13 7.47
CA MET A 65 7.82 3.70 6.40
C MET A 65 8.27 5.10 6.82
N PHE A 66 9.53 5.46 6.60
CA PHE A 66 9.96 6.85 6.79
C PHE A 66 9.63 7.64 5.51
N HIS A 67 8.54 8.39 5.59
CA HIS A 67 7.93 9.08 4.46
C HIS A 67 8.75 10.32 4.05
N ALA A 68 9.10 11.13 5.04
CA ALA A 68 9.97 12.29 4.92
C ALA A 68 10.59 12.65 6.28
N LEU A 69 11.54 13.59 6.28
CA LEU A 69 12.00 14.24 7.51
C LEU A 69 10.89 15.17 8.02
N ARG A 70 10.43 16.07 7.15
CA ARG A 70 9.36 17.04 7.35
C ARG A 70 8.54 17.16 6.05
N TYR A 71 7.42 17.88 6.10
CA TYR A 71 6.54 18.08 4.94
C TYR A 71 7.28 18.44 3.63
N ASN A 72 8.20 19.42 3.64
CA ASN A 72 8.93 19.80 2.42
C ASN A 72 10.30 19.11 2.26
N GLU A 73 10.62 18.14 3.12
CA GLU A 73 11.95 17.53 3.24
C GLU A 73 11.88 16.00 3.11
N SER A 74 11.59 15.52 1.90
CA SER A 74 11.57 14.08 1.56
C SER A 74 12.92 13.39 1.78
N PHE A 75 12.98 12.06 1.95
CA PHE A 75 14.28 11.35 1.96
C PHE A 75 14.93 11.23 0.58
N CYS A 76 14.13 11.21 -0.49
CA CYS A 76 14.58 10.78 -1.82
C CYS A 76 14.45 11.85 -2.93
N PHE A 77 13.97 13.04 -2.59
CA PHE A 77 13.81 14.14 -3.55
C PHE A 77 13.88 15.51 -2.88
N ASN A 78 14.27 16.56 -3.62
CA ASN A 78 14.22 17.93 -3.15
C ASN A 78 12.97 18.64 -3.68
N HIS A 79 11.91 18.63 -2.87
CA HIS A 79 10.63 19.23 -3.23
C HIS A 79 10.75 20.73 -3.57
N MET A 80 11.44 21.48 -2.72
CA MET A 80 11.58 22.94 -2.88
C MET A 80 12.40 23.33 -4.11
N LYS A 81 13.48 22.59 -4.41
CA LYS A 81 14.30 22.81 -5.62
C LYS A 81 13.70 22.14 -6.86
N ARG A 82 12.66 21.31 -6.71
CA ARG A 82 12.06 20.48 -7.75
C ARG A 82 13.09 19.67 -8.52
N ALA A 83 13.99 19.03 -7.79
CA ALA A 83 15.10 18.30 -8.38
C ALA A 83 15.50 17.10 -7.52
N SER A 84 16.12 16.11 -8.16
CA SER A 84 16.78 15.01 -7.47
C SER A 84 17.89 15.56 -6.56
N LEU A 85 18.03 14.93 -5.39
CA LEU A 85 19.05 15.30 -4.40
C LEU A 85 20.46 15.06 -4.94
N THR A 86 21.48 15.69 -4.38
CA THR A 86 22.86 15.29 -4.69
C THR A 86 23.24 14.00 -3.95
N LYS A 87 24.42 13.43 -4.26
CA LYS A 87 24.91 12.27 -3.53
C LYS A 87 25.11 12.60 -2.05
N GLU A 88 25.69 13.75 -1.75
CA GLU A 88 25.94 14.22 -0.39
C GLU A 88 24.65 14.45 0.39
N GLU A 89 23.62 15.03 -0.26
CA GLU A 89 22.29 15.20 0.34
C GLU A 89 21.62 13.83 0.62
N LEU A 90 21.80 12.84 -0.26
CA LEU A 90 21.28 11.48 -0.03
C LEU A 90 22.05 10.75 1.07
N ASP A 91 23.37 10.84 1.10
CA ASP A 91 24.21 10.24 2.15
C ASP A 91 23.74 10.72 3.53
N ASP A 92 23.58 12.03 3.70
CA ASP A 92 23.09 12.64 4.95
C ASP A 92 21.68 12.14 5.31
N ARG A 93 20.72 12.22 4.38
CA ARG A 93 19.32 11.84 4.66
C ARG A 93 19.19 10.36 5.01
N PHE A 94 19.90 9.48 4.32
CA PHE A 94 19.85 8.04 4.58
C PHE A 94 20.70 7.62 5.78
N GLU A 95 21.74 8.37 6.18
CA GLU A 95 22.37 8.18 7.48
C GLU A 95 21.39 8.49 8.63
N ARG A 96 20.57 9.53 8.47
CA ARG A 96 19.52 9.89 9.44
C ARG A 96 18.41 8.84 9.49
N TRP A 97 18.01 8.28 8.34
CA TRP A 97 17.12 7.12 8.27
C TRP A 97 17.63 5.98 9.18
N ASP A 98 18.89 5.57 8.98
CA ASP A 98 19.48 4.47 9.76
C ASP A 98 19.61 4.83 11.24
N TRP A 99 19.83 6.10 11.55
CA TRP A 99 19.83 6.59 12.92
C TRP A 99 18.45 6.43 13.59
N TYR A 100 17.35 6.75 12.89
CA TYR A 100 15.99 6.57 13.43
C TYR A 100 15.69 5.10 13.71
N GLU A 101 16.00 4.18 12.79
CA GLU A 101 15.82 2.74 13.02
C GLU A 101 16.55 2.27 14.29
N ARG A 102 17.83 2.64 14.42
CA ARG A 102 18.65 2.26 15.56
C ARG A 102 18.11 2.84 16.88
N THR A 103 17.75 4.12 16.89
CA THR A 103 17.37 4.81 18.13
C THR A 103 15.95 4.50 18.56
N TRP A 104 15.03 4.30 17.61
CA TRP A 104 13.64 3.93 17.90
C TRP A 104 13.46 2.43 18.06
N GLN A 105 14.49 1.64 17.70
CA GLN A 105 14.51 0.17 17.79
C GLN A 105 13.36 -0.47 17.00
N ILE A 106 13.16 0.05 15.79
CA ILE A 106 12.19 -0.44 14.81
C ILE A 106 12.93 -0.76 13.52
N LYS A 107 12.30 -1.52 12.63
CA LYS A 107 12.74 -1.67 11.25
C LYS A 107 11.69 -1.08 10.31
N HIS A 108 12.14 -0.34 9.32
CA HIS A 108 11.29 0.13 8.24
C HIS A 108 10.74 -1.04 7.41
N SER A 109 9.63 -0.77 6.72
CA SER A 109 8.94 -1.69 5.84
C SER A 109 9.70 -1.91 4.54
N HIS A 110 9.57 -3.11 3.95
CA HIS A 110 10.06 -3.40 2.59
C HIS A 110 9.30 -2.64 1.47
N TRP A 111 8.36 -1.78 1.85
CA TRP A 111 7.53 -0.98 0.95
C TRP A 111 7.76 0.51 1.22
N ALA A 112 8.11 1.22 0.16
CA ALA A 112 8.33 2.65 0.17
C ALA A 112 7.11 3.42 -0.34
N HIS A 113 6.72 4.41 0.44
CA HIS A 113 5.71 5.41 0.16
C HIS A 113 6.37 6.80 0.13
N PRO A 114 6.90 7.28 -1.00
CA PRO A 114 7.61 8.56 -1.04
C PRO A 114 6.64 9.75 -0.99
N HIS A 115 6.99 10.79 -0.22
CA HIS A 115 6.18 12.01 -0.14
C HIS A 115 5.99 12.66 -1.51
N PHE A 116 4.75 13.05 -1.81
CA PHE A 116 4.27 13.52 -3.11
C PHE A 116 4.51 12.58 -4.30
N GLY A 117 4.93 11.32 -4.07
CA GLY A 117 5.35 10.43 -5.15
C GLY A 117 6.66 10.82 -5.83
N GLU A 118 7.39 11.79 -5.27
CA GLU A 118 8.61 12.37 -5.86
C GLU A 118 9.85 11.52 -5.54
N ILE A 119 10.54 11.04 -6.58
CA ILE A 119 11.71 10.15 -6.41
C ILE A 119 12.78 10.51 -7.42
N GLY A 120 13.99 10.81 -6.93
CA GLY A 120 15.18 10.88 -7.78
C GLY A 120 15.72 9.50 -8.12
N LYS A 121 16.15 9.24 -9.36
CA LYS A 121 16.74 7.94 -9.75
C LYS A 121 17.96 7.57 -8.93
N ASN A 122 18.69 8.56 -8.45
CA ASN A 122 19.86 8.39 -7.62
C ASN A 122 19.55 7.97 -6.17
N ALA A 123 18.30 8.04 -5.72
CA ALA A 123 17.87 7.48 -4.44
C ALA A 123 17.66 5.96 -4.51
N ILE A 124 17.48 5.39 -5.72
CA ILE A 124 17.21 3.95 -5.89
C ILE A 124 18.26 3.05 -5.22
N PRO A 125 19.58 3.25 -5.39
CA PRO A 125 20.57 2.42 -4.71
C PRO A 125 20.47 2.47 -3.17
N TYR A 126 20.01 3.59 -2.60
CA TYR A 126 19.84 3.72 -1.14
C TYR A 126 18.63 2.94 -0.64
N PHE A 127 17.57 2.87 -1.43
CA PHE A 127 16.42 1.99 -1.19
C PHE A 127 16.82 0.51 -1.32
N GLU A 128 17.57 0.14 -2.36
CA GLU A 128 18.03 -1.24 -2.56
C GLU A 128 18.95 -1.72 -1.41
N GLN A 129 19.83 -0.86 -0.90
CA GLN A 129 20.69 -1.15 0.26
C GLN A 129 19.92 -1.43 1.55
N ARG A 130 18.66 -0.98 1.62
CA ARG A 130 17.78 -1.10 2.79
C ARG A 130 16.72 -2.18 2.60
N ASP A 131 16.86 -3.03 1.58
CA ASP A 131 15.88 -4.07 1.25
C ASP A 131 14.48 -3.52 0.91
N ILE A 132 14.37 -2.28 0.41
CA ILE A 132 13.10 -1.83 -0.18
C ILE A 132 12.84 -2.66 -1.43
N LEU A 133 11.67 -3.26 -1.49
CA LEU A 133 11.26 -4.17 -2.55
C LEU A 133 10.17 -3.57 -3.43
N TRP A 134 9.43 -2.59 -2.89
CA TRP A 134 8.26 -1.98 -3.50
C TRP A 134 8.24 -0.47 -3.35
N ILE A 135 7.73 0.22 -4.36
CA ILE A 135 7.45 1.67 -4.34
C ILE A 135 6.01 1.89 -4.84
N THR A 136 5.30 2.85 -4.23
CA THR A 136 3.96 3.27 -4.69
C THR A 136 3.87 4.74 -5.07
N TYR A 137 2.70 5.15 -5.56
CA TYR A 137 2.32 6.50 -5.97
C TYR A 137 3.34 7.19 -6.88
N LEU A 138 3.88 6.43 -7.83
CA LEU A 138 4.93 6.87 -8.75
C LEU A 138 4.52 8.09 -9.59
N LEU A 139 5.30 9.15 -9.47
CA LEU A 139 5.54 10.09 -10.54
C LEU A 139 6.64 9.56 -11.48
N PRO A 140 6.80 10.14 -12.68
CA PRO A 140 8.04 9.97 -13.44
C PRO A 140 9.25 10.27 -12.55
N PHE A 141 10.26 9.40 -12.59
CA PHE A 141 11.49 9.62 -11.85
C PHE A 141 12.16 10.94 -12.22
N ASP A 142 12.73 11.61 -11.21
CA ASP A 142 13.33 12.94 -11.26
C ASP A 142 12.33 14.08 -11.55
N ALA A 143 11.02 13.82 -11.48
CA ALA A 143 9.98 14.83 -11.63
C ALA A 143 9.43 15.29 -10.28
N SER A 144 9.12 16.58 -10.19
CA SER A 144 8.32 17.13 -9.09
C SER A 144 6.83 16.97 -9.37
N TRP A 145 6.04 16.80 -8.31
CA TRP A 145 4.59 16.79 -8.33
C TRP A 145 4.00 17.97 -9.10
N PHE A 146 4.52 19.17 -8.87
CA PHE A 146 4.04 20.39 -9.54
C PHE A 146 4.41 20.49 -11.02
N ASP A 147 5.30 19.64 -11.50
CA ASP A 147 5.73 19.63 -12.88
C ASP A 147 4.98 18.57 -13.71
N VAL A 148 4.16 17.72 -13.07
CA VAL A 148 3.38 16.66 -13.73
C VAL A 148 1.88 16.97 -13.67
N PRO A 149 1.10 16.83 -14.76
CA PRO A 149 1.51 16.47 -16.12
C PRO A 149 1.96 17.68 -16.96
N GLY A 150 2.09 18.88 -16.36
CA GLY A 150 2.19 20.13 -17.12
C GLY A 150 3.50 20.32 -17.88
N LYS A 151 4.64 20.10 -17.22
CA LYS A 151 5.99 20.21 -17.82
C LYS A 151 6.59 18.87 -18.19
N ILE A 152 6.24 17.83 -17.44
CA ILE A 152 6.67 16.45 -17.62
C ILE A 152 5.41 15.62 -17.75
N ASP A 153 5.34 14.83 -18.83
CA ASP A 153 4.23 13.92 -19.04
C ASP A 153 4.12 12.92 -17.88
N ALA A 154 2.88 12.62 -17.46
CA ALA A 154 2.64 11.56 -16.50
C ALA A 154 3.15 10.20 -17.03
N LEU A 155 3.44 9.27 -16.12
CA LEU A 155 3.80 7.91 -16.50
C LEU A 155 2.68 7.30 -17.35
N SER A 156 3.07 6.60 -18.41
CA SER A 156 2.11 5.80 -19.16
C SER A 156 1.52 4.74 -18.24
N ASN A 157 0.24 4.42 -18.47
CA ASN A 157 -0.47 3.37 -17.77
C ASN A 157 0.35 2.08 -17.65
N LEU A 158 0.59 1.65 -16.42
CA LEU A 158 1.47 0.53 -16.09
C LEU A 158 0.69 -0.81 -16.03
N PRO A 159 1.35 -1.94 -16.34
CA PRO A 159 0.73 -3.26 -16.26
C PRO A 159 0.48 -3.72 -14.81
N PRO A 160 -0.35 -4.76 -14.60
CA PRO A 160 -1.05 -5.53 -15.63
C PRO A 160 -2.38 -4.90 -16.08
N TYR A 161 -2.90 -3.92 -15.34
CA TYR A 161 -4.24 -3.38 -15.59
C TYR A 161 -4.26 -2.18 -16.54
N SER A 162 -3.09 -1.71 -16.99
CA SER A 162 -2.95 -0.54 -17.85
C SER A 162 -3.68 0.66 -17.23
N HIS A 163 -3.39 0.93 -15.96
CA HIS A 163 -4.05 1.98 -15.18
C HIS A 163 -3.08 2.63 -14.18
N ALA A 164 -3.04 3.96 -14.13
CA ALA A 164 -2.14 4.70 -13.23
C ALA A 164 -2.42 4.48 -11.74
N GLY A 165 -3.69 4.29 -11.36
CA GLY A 165 -4.07 3.93 -9.98
C GLY A 165 -3.91 2.45 -9.64
N TYR A 166 -3.60 1.60 -10.62
CA TYR A 166 -3.71 0.15 -10.44
C TYR A 166 -2.65 -0.60 -11.25
N TYR A 167 -1.51 -0.86 -10.62
CA TYR A 167 -0.38 -1.51 -11.28
C TYR A 167 0.45 -2.34 -10.33
N GLN A 168 1.19 -3.28 -10.91
CA GLN A 168 2.16 -4.12 -10.23
C GLN A 168 3.21 -4.57 -11.26
N CYS A 169 4.34 -3.87 -11.34
CA CYS A 169 5.27 -4.10 -12.44
C CYS A 169 6.72 -3.68 -12.13
N ALA A 170 7.63 -4.06 -13.02
CA ALA A 170 8.97 -3.48 -13.04
C ALA A 170 8.89 -1.97 -13.32
N LEU A 171 9.77 -1.22 -12.66
CA LEU A 171 9.88 0.22 -12.83
C LEU A 171 10.61 0.56 -14.15
N PRO A 172 10.35 1.73 -14.76
CA PRO A 172 11.03 2.18 -15.98
C PRO A 172 12.48 2.66 -15.73
N VAL A 173 13.17 2.04 -14.77
CA VAL A 173 14.57 2.30 -14.40
C VAL A 173 15.25 0.97 -14.07
N LYS A 174 16.57 0.91 -14.19
CA LYS A 174 17.33 -0.31 -13.89
C LYS A 174 17.38 -0.53 -12.37
N THR A 175 16.51 -1.38 -11.85
CA THR A 175 16.41 -1.73 -10.43
C THR A 175 15.75 -3.10 -10.24
N SER A 176 15.96 -3.69 -9.07
CA SER A 176 15.21 -4.86 -8.60
C SER A 176 13.89 -4.52 -7.89
N ILE A 177 13.66 -3.23 -7.61
CA ILE A 177 12.45 -2.71 -6.97
C ILE A 177 11.27 -2.76 -7.95
N LEU A 178 10.11 -3.14 -7.44
CA LEU A 178 8.85 -3.15 -8.18
C LEU A 178 7.98 -1.94 -7.84
N GLY A 179 7.19 -1.48 -8.79
CA GLY A 179 6.12 -0.53 -8.57
C GLY A 179 4.83 -1.27 -8.22
N CYS A 180 4.07 -0.76 -7.24
CA CYS A 180 2.71 -1.20 -6.95
C CYS A 180 1.80 -0.02 -6.64
N ASN A 181 0.54 -0.08 -7.03
CA ASN A 181 -0.47 0.89 -6.61
C ASN A 181 -1.87 0.24 -6.60
N CYS A 182 -2.67 0.55 -5.58
CA CYS A 182 -4.04 0.03 -5.41
C CYS A 182 -5.00 1.15 -4.96
N VAL A 183 -5.24 2.15 -5.82
CA VAL A 183 -6.09 3.30 -5.49
C VAL A 183 -7.21 3.53 -6.48
N LEU A 184 -8.27 4.17 -6.00
CA LEU A 184 -9.36 4.64 -6.85
C LEU A 184 -8.93 5.92 -7.58
N ASP A 185 -9.06 5.93 -8.91
CA ASP A 185 -9.18 7.19 -9.65
C ASP A 185 -10.64 7.67 -9.63
N GLN A 186 -10.91 8.90 -10.05
CA GLN A 186 -12.28 9.37 -10.16
C GLN A 186 -13.14 8.40 -10.99
N LYS A 187 -14.44 8.35 -10.69
CA LYS A 187 -15.52 7.53 -11.26
C LYS A 187 -15.71 7.55 -12.81
N ARG A 188 -14.70 7.84 -13.62
CA ARG A 188 -14.78 7.82 -15.07
C ARG A 188 -13.56 7.11 -15.66
N ARG A 189 -13.81 5.94 -16.27
CA ARG A 189 -12.91 5.19 -17.19
C ARG A 189 -12.33 6.02 -18.36
N THR A 190 -12.60 7.33 -18.43
CA THR A 190 -12.30 8.22 -19.55
C THR A 190 -11.73 9.58 -19.13
N SER A 191 -11.55 9.87 -17.83
CA SER A 191 -10.92 11.15 -17.44
C SER A 191 -9.41 11.07 -17.57
N ALA A 192 -8.82 12.04 -18.26
CA ALA A 192 -7.38 12.27 -18.29
C ALA A 192 -6.86 12.98 -17.02
N ASP A 193 -7.75 13.30 -16.08
CA ASP A 193 -7.43 13.98 -14.83
C ASP A 193 -6.94 12.97 -13.79
N TYR A 194 -5.62 12.91 -13.58
CA TYR A 194 -5.01 12.24 -12.44
C TYR A 194 -5.26 13.06 -11.17
N VAL A 195 -6.43 12.87 -10.55
CA VAL A 195 -6.65 13.25 -9.15
C VAL A 195 -7.01 11.97 -8.42
N PRO A 196 -6.01 11.25 -7.88
CA PRO A 196 -6.30 10.01 -7.20
C PRO A 196 -7.07 10.34 -5.92
N GLN A 197 -8.26 9.74 -5.76
CA GLN A 197 -8.90 9.66 -4.45
C GLN A 197 -8.21 8.53 -3.68
N THR A 198 -6.89 8.67 -3.48
CA THR A 198 -6.11 7.76 -2.62
C THR A 198 -6.62 7.85 -1.19
N ASP A 199 -7.05 9.04 -0.79
CA ASP A 199 -7.49 9.32 0.57
C ASP A 199 -9.02 9.16 0.72
N TYR A 200 -9.45 8.16 1.50
CA TYR A 200 -10.88 7.91 1.73
C TYR A 200 -11.57 8.94 2.64
N LEU A 201 -10.82 9.83 3.30
CA LEU A 201 -11.33 10.95 4.09
C LEU A 201 -11.34 12.27 3.31
N TRP A 202 -10.72 12.31 2.12
CA TRP A 202 -10.69 13.52 1.28
C TRP A 202 -12.10 13.98 0.90
N ASN A 203 -12.39 15.28 1.04
CA ASN A 203 -13.73 15.87 0.85
C ASN A 203 -14.80 15.37 1.86
N HIS A 204 -14.40 14.64 2.89
CA HIS A 204 -15.32 14.05 3.88
C HIS A 204 -15.03 14.49 5.32
N THR A 205 -14.08 15.42 5.51
CA THR A 205 -13.74 15.99 6.81
C THR A 205 -13.63 17.51 6.75
N PRO A 206 -13.65 18.24 7.88
CA PRO A 206 -13.45 19.69 7.89
C PRO A 206 -12.02 20.16 7.59
N PHE A 207 -11.07 19.25 7.44
CA PHE A 207 -9.68 19.60 7.12
C PHE A 207 -9.64 20.43 5.83
N TRP A 208 -8.88 21.53 5.83
CA TRP A 208 -8.78 22.45 4.67
C TRP A 208 -10.10 22.92 4.05
N ASN A 209 -11.18 23.04 4.84
CA ASN A 209 -12.52 23.41 4.35
C ASN A 209 -13.07 22.45 3.28
N GLU A 210 -12.64 21.20 3.30
CA GLU A 210 -13.11 20.14 2.41
C GLU A 210 -14.59 19.81 2.60
N SER A 211 -15.09 19.93 3.82
CA SER A 211 -16.50 19.81 4.19
C SER A 211 -16.83 20.69 5.39
N GLU A 212 -18.10 21.04 5.59
CA GLU A 212 -18.54 21.79 6.77
C GLU A 212 -18.52 20.90 8.04
N HIS A 213 -18.83 19.62 7.88
CA HIS A 213 -18.92 18.62 8.95
C HIS A 213 -18.41 17.25 8.48
N PRO A 214 -17.92 16.37 9.38
CA PRO A 214 -17.54 15.01 9.04
C PRO A 214 -18.66 14.24 8.32
N GLN A 215 -18.33 13.61 7.19
CA GLN A 215 -19.24 12.82 6.35
C GLN A 215 -18.91 11.32 6.49
N LEU A 216 -19.22 10.75 7.66
CA LEU A 216 -18.71 9.44 8.09
C LEU A 216 -19.14 8.30 7.17
N GLU A 217 -20.43 8.25 6.79
CA GLU A 217 -20.96 7.18 5.94
C GLU A 217 -20.35 7.24 4.53
N GLN A 218 -20.11 8.44 3.99
CA GLN A 218 -19.48 8.64 2.70
C GLN A 218 -18.02 8.18 2.73
N ALA A 219 -17.27 8.57 3.76
CA ALA A 219 -15.90 8.10 3.99
C ALA A 219 -15.80 6.57 4.08
N ALA A 220 -16.69 5.94 4.85
CA ALA A 220 -16.75 4.49 4.99
C ALA A 220 -17.03 3.79 3.65
N ARG A 221 -17.91 4.36 2.81
CA ARG A 221 -18.15 3.84 1.45
C ARG A 221 -16.92 3.95 0.56
N VAL A 222 -16.16 5.05 0.62
CA VAL A 222 -14.93 5.19 -0.18
C VAL A 222 -13.88 4.19 0.28
N LEU A 223 -13.66 4.05 1.59
CA LEU A 223 -12.76 3.05 2.17
C LEU A 223 -13.13 1.63 1.71
N ALA A 224 -14.40 1.25 1.84
CA ALA A 224 -14.87 -0.05 1.37
C ALA A 224 -14.62 -0.23 -0.13
N LEU A 225 -14.95 0.76 -0.96
CA LEU A 225 -14.73 0.69 -2.41
C LEU A 225 -13.25 0.53 -2.79
N GLN A 226 -12.33 1.20 -2.10
CA GLN A 226 -10.88 1.05 -2.34
C GLN A 226 -10.43 -0.38 -2.07
N ILE A 227 -10.83 -0.94 -0.91
CA ILE A 227 -10.51 -2.32 -0.53
C ILE A 227 -11.15 -3.32 -1.50
N GLN A 228 -12.42 -3.14 -1.84
CA GLN A 228 -13.15 -3.99 -2.80
C GLN A 228 -12.46 -4.04 -4.15
N ARG A 229 -12.00 -2.89 -4.66
CA ARG A 229 -11.28 -2.82 -5.93
C ARG A 229 -10.01 -3.68 -5.91
N GLY A 230 -9.28 -3.60 -4.81
CA GLY A 230 -8.22 -4.51 -4.38
C GLY A 230 -8.52 -5.99 -4.62
N LEU A 231 -9.54 -6.43 -3.88
CA LEU A 231 -9.92 -7.83 -3.78
C LEU A 231 -10.52 -8.37 -5.08
N ASP A 232 -11.42 -7.62 -5.72
CA ASP A 232 -12.09 -8.00 -6.98
C ASP A 232 -11.10 -8.15 -8.15
N SER A 233 -9.99 -7.42 -8.11
CA SER A 233 -8.95 -7.47 -9.15
C SER A 233 -7.94 -8.60 -8.93
N GLY A 234 -8.12 -9.41 -7.87
CA GLY A 234 -7.17 -10.45 -7.48
C GLY A 234 -5.84 -9.91 -6.96
N PHE A 235 -5.81 -8.65 -6.52
CA PHE A 235 -4.64 -7.99 -5.94
C PHE A 235 -4.77 -7.91 -4.40
N TYR A 236 -4.12 -6.94 -3.75
CA TYR A 236 -4.39 -6.63 -2.35
C TYR A 236 -5.37 -5.47 -2.23
N GLY A 237 -6.11 -5.39 -1.14
CA GLY A 237 -6.91 -4.21 -0.78
C GLY A 237 -6.09 -3.20 0.00
N GLU A 238 -6.24 -1.92 -0.33
CA GLU A 238 -5.61 -0.81 0.37
C GLU A 238 -6.69 0.21 0.72
N GLY A 239 -6.72 0.65 1.97
CA GLY A 239 -7.42 1.86 2.37
C GLY A 239 -6.39 2.89 2.82
N ALA A 240 -6.25 3.99 2.09
CA ALA A 240 -5.26 5.03 2.40
C ALA A 240 -5.94 6.33 2.84
N THR A 241 -5.32 7.05 3.77
CA THR A 241 -5.74 8.39 4.19
C THR A 241 -4.56 9.17 4.75
N HIS A 242 -4.67 10.49 4.88
CA HIS A 242 -3.67 11.31 5.56
C HIS A 242 -4.05 11.53 7.03
N GLU A 243 -3.04 11.55 7.91
CA GLU A 243 -3.26 11.73 9.35
C GLU A 243 -4.01 13.03 9.68
N GLN A 244 -3.78 14.12 8.95
CA GLN A 244 -4.41 15.40 9.22
C GLN A 244 -5.94 15.35 9.07
N ARG A 245 -6.46 14.44 8.24
CA ARG A 245 -7.91 14.21 8.11
C ARG A 245 -8.46 13.34 9.22
N ILE A 246 -7.67 12.41 9.77
CA ILE A 246 -8.03 11.68 11.00
C ILE A 246 -8.05 12.66 12.18
N ALA A 247 -7.07 13.56 12.26
CA ALA A 247 -6.88 14.47 13.40
C ALA A 247 -8.05 15.42 13.65
N VAL A 248 -8.87 15.72 12.64
CA VAL A 248 -10.07 16.56 12.76
C VAL A 248 -11.34 15.79 13.12
N LEU A 249 -11.27 14.46 13.23
CA LEU A 249 -12.35 13.61 13.71
C LEU A 249 -12.22 13.39 15.22
N ARG A 250 -13.32 13.03 15.87
CA ARG A 250 -13.29 12.40 17.20
C ARG A 250 -12.89 10.92 17.05
N LYS A 251 -12.28 10.34 18.09
CA LYS A 251 -11.87 8.92 18.08
C LYS A 251 -13.05 7.99 17.79
N GLU A 252 -14.23 8.32 18.32
CA GLU A 252 -15.48 7.59 18.08
C GLU A 252 -15.94 7.71 16.63
N GLU A 253 -15.82 8.89 16.00
CA GLU A 253 -16.19 9.09 14.59
C GLU A 253 -15.29 8.28 13.66
N PHE A 254 -13.98 8.22 13.94
CA PHE A 254 -13.07 7.36 13.19
C PHE A 254 -13.43 5.87 13.36
N LYS A 255 -13.83 5.47 14.56
CA LYS A 255 -14.31 4.10 14.82
C LYS A 255 -15.59 3.79 14.05
N GLU A 256 -16.56 4.70 14.01
CA GLU A 256 -17.80 4.55 13.22
C GLU A 256 -17.52 4.34 11.72
N ILE A 257 -16.51 5.02 11.17
CA ILE A 257 -16.08 4.82 9.77
C ILE A 257 -15.57 3.40 9.55
N LEU A 258 -14.73 2.88 10.45
CA LEU A 258 -14.20 1.51 10.35
C LEU A 258 -15.32 0.46 10.51
N GLU A 259 -16.23 0.66 11.46
CA GLU A 259 -17.41 -0.20 11.67
C GLU A 259 -18.29 -0.30 10.42
N GLU A 260 -18.62 0.83 9.81
CA GLU A 260 -19.45 0.85 8.61
C GLU A 260 -18.71 0.27 7.40
N ALA A 261 -17.40 0.51 7.26
CA ALA A 261 -16.60 -0.12 6.21
C ALA A 261 -16.56 -1.65 6.35
N ASP A 262 -16.40 -2.16 7.58
CA ASP A 262 -16.44 -3.60 7.86
C ASP A 262 -17.79 -4.21 7.47
N ARG A 263 -18.91 -3.52 7.77
CA ARG A 263 -20.26 -3.94 7.35
C ARG A 263 -20.39 -3.96 5.83
N LEU A 264 -19.89 -2.96 5.13
CA LEU A 264 -19.92 -2.88 3.65
C LEU A 264 -19.03 -3.95 2.99
N LEU A 265 -18.06 -4.49 3.72
CA LEU A 265 -17.14 -5.53 3.28
C LEU A 265 -17.56 -6.94 3.71
N GLU A 266 -18.70 -7.12 4.39
CA GLU A 266 -19.11 -8.40 5.01
C GLU A 266 -19.18 -9.58 4.04
N ARG A 267 -19.43 -9.32 2.76
CA ARG A 267 -19.50 -10.35 1.71
C ARG A 267 -18.13 -10.92 1.30
N TYR A 268 -17.05 -10.24 1.68
CA TYR A 268 -15.70 -10.62 1.28
C TYR A 268 -15.02 -11.45 2.35
N HIS A 269 -14.48 -12.59 1.96
CA HIS A 269 -13.57 -13.37 2.79
C HIS A 269 -12.14 -12.95 2.49
N PHE A 270 -11.54 -12.16 3.38
CA PHE A 270 -10.15 -11.71 3.26
C PHE A 270 -9.50 -11.55 4.63
N GLU A 271 -8.18 -11.65 4.64
CA GLU A 271 -7.37 -11.36 5.83
C GLU A 271 -7.02 -9.87 5.90
N ARG A 272 -7.20 -9.28 7.08
CA ARG A 272 -6.66 -7.97 7.44
C ARG A 272 -5.21 -8.16 7.87
N THR A 273 -4.26 -7.62 7.11
CA THR A 273 -2.82 -7.84 7.30
C THR A 273 -2.05 -6.55 6.97
N LEU A 274 -0.77 -6.52 7.32
CA LEU A 274 0.14 -5.47 6.87
C LEU A 274 0.21 -5.46 5.33
N ILE A 275 0.23 -4.27 4.74
CA ILE A 275 0.34 -4.08 3.28
C ILE A 275 1.63 -4.73 2.77
N SER A 276 2.74 -4.56 3.50
CA SER A 276 4.04 -5.17 3.20
C SER A 276 3.98 -6.70 3.10
N HIS A 277 3.17 -7.36 3.95
CA HIS A 277 2.94 -8.79 3.86
C HIS A 277 2.19 -9.16 2.57
N SER A 278 1.13 -8.43 2.24
CA SER A 278 0.38 -8.64 0.98
C SER A 278 1.27 -8.48 -0.25
N LEU A 279 2.15 -7.48 -0.22
CA LEU A 279 3.11 -7.19 -1.29
C LEU A 279 4.21 -8.26 -1.41
N SER A 280 4.59 -8.91 -0.32
CA SER A 280 5.53 -10.05 -0.38
C SER A 280 4.96 -11.22 -1.19
N ILE A 281 3.66 -11.49 -1.04
CA ILE A 281 2.93 -12.50 -1.81
C ILE A 281 2.76 -12.03 -3.26
N ALA A 282 2.39 -10.76 -3.46
CA ALA A 282 2.29 -10.17 -4.80
C ALA A 282 3.61 -10.33 -5.57
N ARG A 283 4.77 -10.16 -4.91
CA ARG A 283 6.10 -10.26 -5.53
C ARG A 283 6.34 -11.65 -6.10
N LYS A 284 5.97 -12.69 -5.35
CA LYS A 284 6.05 -14.07 -5.81
C LYS A 284 5.20 -14.27 -7.07
N ARG A 285 4.01 -13.68 -7.13
CA ARG A 285 3.11 -13.75 -8.31
C ARG A 285 3.67 -13.03 -9.53
N CYS A 286 4.34 -11.88 -9.37
CA CYS A 286 4.94 -11.13 -10.49
C CYS A 286 5.90 -11.96 -11.37
N TYR A 287 6.61 -12.91 -10.77
CA TYR A 287 7.61 -13.72 -11.46
C TYR A 287 7.18 -15.18 -11.67
N CYS A 288 5.98 -15.53 -11.19
CA CYS A 288 5.42 -16.86 -11.33
C CYS A 288 4.58 -16.93 -12.60
N HIS A 289 4.89 -17.89 -13.47
CA HIS A 289 4.05 -18.23 -14.61
C HIS A 289 4.01 -19.74 -14.81
N LEU A 290 2.89 -20.21 -15.33
CA LEU A 290 2.69 -21.62 -15.70
C LEU A 290 3.64 -21.95 -16.85
N VAL A 291 4.51 -22.94 -16.63
CA VAL A 291 5.49 -23.44 -17.61
C VAL A 291 4.94 -24.65 -18.33
N GLU A 292 4.28 -25.53 -17.58
CA GLU A 292 3.76 -26.80 -18.10
C GLU A 292 2.40 -27.09 -17.46
N LEU A 293 1.49 -27.60 -18.28
CA LEU A 293 0.19 -28.13 -17.88
C LEU A 293 -0.06 -29.40 -18.68
N ASP A 294 -0.16 -30.53 -18.00
CA ASP A 294 -0.41 -31.84 -18.58
C ASP A 294 -1.70 -32.43 -18.01
N PHE A 295 -2.72 -32.54 -18.86
CA PHE A 295 -3.98 -33.16 -18.48
C PHE A 295 -4.05 -34.61 -18.93
N ARG A 296 -3.97 -35.52 -17.96
CA ARG A 296 -3.98 -36.96 -18.17
C ARG A 296 -5.38 -37.51 -17.99
N HIS A 297 -6.20 -37.41 -19.04
CA HIS A 297 -7.58 -37.91 -19.07
C HIS A 297 -7.74 -39.32 -18.51
N SER A 298 -6.82 -40.24 -18.86
CA SER A 298 -6.90 -41.65 -18.42
C SER A 298 -6.66 -41.86 -16.93
N LYS A 299 -6.19 -40.84 -16.22
CA LYS A 299 -5.89 -40.87 -14.78
C LYS A 299 -6.67 -39.81 -14.00
N GLU A 300 -7.51 -39.03 -14.69
CA GLU A 300 -8.25 -37.88 -14.14
C GLU A 300 -7.32 -36.96 -13.32
N VAL A 301 -6.21 -36.57 -13.94
CA VAL A 301 -5.14 -35.84 -13.25
C VAL A 301 -4.70 -34.63 -14.06
N VAL A 302 -4.53 -33.52 -13.37
CA VAL A 302 -3.84 -32.32 -13.85
C VAL A 302 -2.47 -32.28 -13.19
N ALA A 303 -1.41 -32.36 -13.99
CA ALA A 303 -0.06 -32.06 -13.53
C ALA A 303 0.34 -30.66 -14.01
N TYR A 304 0.99 -29.89 -13.14
CA TYR A 304 1.43 -28.54 -13.48
C TYR A 304 2.86 -28.27 -12.99
N THR A 305 3.53 -27.34 -13.67
CA THR A 305 4.81 -26.78 -13.23
C THR A 305 4.81 -25.27 -13.42
N PHE A 306 5.19 -24.53 -12.38
CA PHE A 306 5.46 -23.10 -12.43
C PHE A 306 6.95 -22.80 -12.50
N SER A 307 7.29 -21.63 -13.06
CA SER A 307 8.65 -21.21 -13.38
C SER A 307 9.60 -21.33 -12.20
N ASN A 308 9.45 -20.50 -11.18
CA ASN A 308 10.54 -20.25 -10.24
C ASN A 308 10.10 -20.13 -8.77
N THR A 309 8.82 -19.85 -8.50
CA THR A 309 8.28 -19.64 -7.15
C THR A 309 7.03 -20.49 -6.96
N GLU A 310 6.73 -20.87 -5.71
CA GLU A 310 5.43 -21.41 -5.30
C GLU A 310 4.29 -20.64 -5.99
N ALA A 311 3.25 -21.35 -6.43
CA ALA A 311 2.12 -20.77 -7.15
C ALA A 311 1.15 -20.01 -6.23
N ILE A 312 1.67 -19.24 -5.28
CA ILE A 312 0.90 -18.65 -4.18
C ILE A 312 -0.25 -17.79 -4.71
N GLY A 313 -1.46 -18.12 -4.24
CA GLY A 313 -2.69 -17.46 -4.67
C GLY A 313 -3.11 -17.81 -6.10
N THR A 314 -2.60 -18.91 -6.66
CA THR A 314 -3.13 -19.51 -7.90
C THR A 314 -4.18 -20.57 -7.53
N GLN A 315 -5.24 -20.59 -8.31
CA GLN A 315 -6.31 -21.57 -8.20
C GLN A 315 -6.50 -22.24 -9.56
N ILE A 316 -6.66 -23.56 -9.55
CA ILE A 316 -7.17 -24.30 -10.69
C ILE A 316 -8.68 -24.42 -10.52
N GLN A 317 -9.42 -23.97 -11.52
CA GLN A 317 -10.87 -24.06 -11.58
C GLN A 317 -11.26 -25.13 -12.60
N ILE A 318 -11.98 -26.15 -12.16
CA ILE A 318 -12.39 -27.29 -12.97
C ILE A 318 -13.88 -27.16 -13.26
N TYR A 319 -14.21 -27.02 -14.54
CA TYR A 319 -15.58 -26.96 -15.02
C TYR A 319 -15.97 -28.33 -15.54
N HIS A 320 -16.89 -29.00 -14.85
CA HIS A 320 -17.45 -30.27 -15.30
C HIS A 320 -18.57 -29.98 -16.32
N ASP A 321 -18.65 -30.78 -17.39
CA ASP A 321 -19.65 -30.62 -18.46
C ASP A 321 -21.12 -30.81 -18.00
N ALA A 322 -21.36 -31.13 -16.73
CA ALA A 322 -22.67 -31.40 -16.19
C ALA A 322 -23.28 -30.16 -15.50
N GLU A 323 -24.28 -29.61 -16.16
CA GLU A 323 -25.21 -28.56 -15.73
C GLU A 323 -24.73 -27.11 -15.90
N CYS A 324 -25.42 -26.40 -16.82
CA CYS A 324 -25.31 -24.96 -16.97
C CYS A 324 -25.66 -24.27 -15.64
N GLY A 325 -24.65 -23.79 -14.91
CA GLY A 325 -24.80 -23.09 -13.64
C GLY A 325 -24.09 -23.71 -12.43
N SER A 326 -23.40 -24.84 -12.57
CA SER A 326 -22.55 -25.37 -11.51
C SER A 326 -21.31 -24.48 -11.29
N LEU A 327 -20.95 -24.23 -10.03
CA LEU A 327 -19.70 -23.53 -9.67
C LEU A 327 -18.52 -24.48 -9.93
N PRO A 328 -17.40 -23.99 -10.47
CA PRO A 328 -16.23 -24.84 -10.71
C PRO A 328 -15.67 -25.39 -9.39
N GLU A 329 -15.13 -26.62 -9.43
CA GLU A 329 -14.28 -27.11 -8.35
C GLU A 329 -13.03 -26.22 -8.30
N CYS A 330 -12.70 -25.75 -7.10
CA CYS A 330 -11.69 -24.74 -6.87
C CYS A 330 -10.57 -25.33 -6.02
N ILE A 331 -9.42 -25.59 -6.64
CA ILE A 331 -8.28 -26.23 -5.98
C ILE A 331 -7.14 -25.20 -5.85
N GLU A 332 -6.71 -24.97 -4.62
CA GLU A 332 -5.60 -24.06 -4.32
C GLU A 332 -4.25 -24.73 -4.67
N VAL A 333 -3.37 -23.96 -5.31
CA VAL A 333 -2.11 -24.44 -5.86
C VAL A 333 -0.99 -23.71 -5.13
N ASN A 334 -0.38 -24.33 -4.12
CA ASN A 334 0.65 -23.66 -3.31
C ASN A 334 2.07 -24.18 -3.58
N SER A 335 2.22 -25.26 -4.34
CA SER A 335 3.50 -25.86 -4.69
C SER A 335 3.97 -25.40 -6.08
N ARG A 336 5.28 -25.50 -6.32
CA ARG A 336 5.86 -25.21 -7.65
C ARG A 336 5.45 -26.25 -8.70
N THR A 337 5.38 -27.51 -8.28
CA THR A 337 5.06 -28.67 -9.11
C THR A 337 4.17 -29.58 -8.32
N ASP A 338 3.08 -30.03 -8.91
CA ASP A 338 2.16 -30.98 -8.26
C ASP A 338 1.32 -31.76 -9.25
N ILE A 339 0.61 -32.74 -8.69
CA ILE A 339 -0.34 -33.61 -9.36
C ILE A 339 -1.66 -33.51 -8.61
N ILE A 340 -2.66 -32.90 -9.25
CA ILE A 340 -4.01 -32.80 -8.72
C ILE A 340 -4.86 -33.90 -9.32
N HIS A 341 -5.53 -34.65 -8.45
CA HIS A 341 -6.59 -35.57 -8.84
C HIS A 341 -7.89 -34.79 -9.03
N VAL A 342 -8.48 -34.90 -10.21
CA VAL A 342 -9.77 -34.33 -10.60
C VAL A 342 -10.78 -35.45 -10.46
N VAL A 343 -11.78 -35.32 -9.59
CA VAL A 343 -12.79 -36.38 -9.36
C VAL A 343 -14.12 -36.00 -9.98
#